data_AF-A0A1X7TJY9-F1
#
_entry.id   AF-A0A1X7TJY9-F1
#
_cell.length_a   1.000
_cell.length_b   1.000
_cell.length_c   1.000
_cell.angle_alpha   90.00
_cell.angle_beta   90.00
_cell.angle_gamma   90.00
#
_symmetry.space_group_name_H-M   'P 1'
#
loop_
_entity.id
_entity.type
_entity.pdbx_description
1 polymer ?
#
loop_
_entity_poly.entity_id
_entity_poly.type
_entity_poly.pdbx_seq_one_letter_code
_entity_poly.pdbx_strand_id
1 'polypeptide(L)'
;MRLEAKDRMNPELICVATVKSIKPNGDLLIHFDGWSDGYDYWCKPDSTDIHPAMWCNKHNKKVTPPKGHVGNFLWNTYLHDPDINPAPAHIFTELQLGVAPSGNRNQLRLFRVGMRLEAKDRANPALICVATITDINDNKLLIHFDGWSNRYDYWCDPDTVDIHPIGWCASKGIHLQPPHGRHGRFTWEVYLQEVGAERVPDEAFTPAQRQ
;
A
#
# COMPACT_ATOMS: atom_id res chain seq x y z
N MET A 1 -23.87 4.38 -6.68
CA MET A 1 -23.10 3.31 -5.99
C MET A 1 -22.95 3.67 -4.53
N ARG A 2 -23.41 2.81 -3.60
CA ARG A 2 -23.45 3.09 -2.16
C ARG A 2 -22.31 2.46 -1.37
N LEU A 3 -21.81 3.20 -0.40
CA LEU A 3 -20.69 2.82 0.45
C LEU A 3 -20.82 3.44 1.85
N GLU A 4 -19.87 3.14 2.73
CA GLU A 4 -19.73 3.78 4.04
C GLU A 4 -18.55 4.76 4.02
N ALA A 5 -18.75 5.99 4.47
CA ALA A 5 -17.74 7.05 4.42
C ALA A 5 -17.59 7.78 5.76
N LYS A 6 -16.36 8.12 6.15
CA LYS A 6 -16.10 8.96 7.32
C LYS A 6 -16.51 10.41 7.05
N ASP A 7 -17.17 11.01 8.03
CA ASP A 7 -17.38 12.46 8.02
C ASP A 7 -16.05 13.17 8.35
N ARG A 8 -15.51 13.95 7.41
CA ARG A 8 -14.26 14.69 7.61
C ARG A 8 -14.39 15.82 8.64
N MET A 9 -15.60 16.30 8.90
CA MET A 9 -15.90 17.31 9.91
C MET A 9 -16.16 16.66 11.28
N ASN A 10 -16.51 15.37 11.31
CA ASN A 10 -16.67 14.58 12.52
C ASN A 10 -16.17 13.14 12.32
N PRO A 11 -14.84 12.90 12.44
CA PRO A 11 -14.22 11.62 12.08
C PRO A 11 -14.69 10.39 12.86
N GLU A 12 -15.42 10.58 13.96
CA GLU A 12 -16.07 9.52 14.73
C GLU A 12 -17.30 8.94 14.01
N LEU A 13 -17.87 9.69 13.06
CA LEU A 13 -19.02 9.24 12.29
C LEU A 13 -18.57 8.56 11.01
N ILE A 14 -19.10 7.35 10.80
CA ILE A 14 -19.12 6.69 9.50
C ILE A 14 -20.57 6.70 9.02
N CYS A 15 -20.83 7.23 7.85
CA CYS A 15 -22.14 7.51 7.31
C CYS A 15 -22.41 6.72 6.04
N VAL A 16 -23.70 6.47 5.76
CA VAL A 16 -24.14 5.97 4.45
C VAL A 16 -23.90 7.05 3.40
N ALA A 17 -23.21 6.67 2.33
CA ALA A 17 -22.76 7.59 1.31
C ALA A 17 -22.84 7.00 -0.10
N THR A 18 -22.66 7.88 -1.07
CA THR A 18 -22.77 7.64 -2.49
C THR A 18 -21.50 8.09 -3.20
N VAL A 19 -20.97 7.25 -4.10
CA VAL A 19 -20.08 7.73 -5.16
C VAL A 19 -20.93 8.50 -6.16
N LYS A 20 -20.86 9.83 -6.10
CA LYS A 20 -21.65 10.76 -6.91
C LYS A 20 -21.01 11.05 -8.27
N SER A 21 -19.67 11.03 -8.33
CA SER A 21 -18.91 11.22 -9.56
C SER A 21 -17.53 10.57 -9.46
N ILE A 22 -16.91 10.30 -10.61
CA ILE A 22 -15.57 9.73 -10.72
C ILE A 22 -14.78 10.56 -11.73
N LYS A 23 -13.61 11.04 -11.35
CA LYS A 23 -12.70 11.75 -12.27
C LYS A 23 -11.97 10.78 -13.20
N PRO A 24 -11.42 11.25 -14.33
CA PRO A 24 -10.58 10.41 -15.21
C PRO A 24 -9.38 9.75 -14.51
N ASN A 25 -8.85 10.38 -13.45
CA ASN A 25 -7.75 9.83 -12.64
C ASN A 25 -8.21 8.81 -11.58
N GLY A 26 -9.52 8.49 -11.53
CA GLY A 26 -10.09 7.54 -10.58
C GLY A 26 -10.50 8.12 -9.23
N ASP A 27 -10.27 9.41 -8.95
CA ASP A 27 -10.76 10.02 -7.70
C ASP A 27 -12.29 9.95 -7.64
N LEU A 28 -12.81 9.73 -6.44
CA LEU A 28 -14.22 9.53 -6.16
C LEU A 28 -14.79 10.77 -5.45
N LEU A 29 -15.92 11.28 -5.92
CA LEU A 29 -16.71 12.27 -5.21
C LEU A 29 -17.68 11.55 -4.29
N ILE A 30 -17.48 11.71 -2.99
CA ILE A 30 -18.32 11.12 -1.95
C ILE A 30 -19.40 12.12 -1.56
N HIS A 31 -20.64 11.65 -1.53
CA HIS A 31 -21.82 12.39 -1.10
C HIS A 31 -22.52 11.64 0.02
N PHE A 32 -22.95 12.33 1.07
CA PHE A 32 -23.67 11.71 2.19
C PHE A 32 -25.18 11.68 1.93
N ASP A 33 -25.79 10.51 2.02
CA ASP A 33 -27.16 10.33 1.57
C ASP A 33 -28.16 11.17 2.39
N GLY A 34 -28.94 11.99 1.70
CA GLY A 34 -29.91 12.91 2.29
C GLY A 34 -29.31 14.22 2.84
N TRP A 35 -28.00 14.40 2.77
CA TRP A 35 -27.32 15.64 3.18
C TRP A 35 -27.07 16.57 1.98
N SER A 36 -26.70 17.81 2.26
CA SER A 36 -26.36 18.80 1.23
C SER A 36 -24.97 18.55 0.65
N ASP A 37 -24.77 18.93 -0.60
CA ASP A 37 -23.49 18.87 -1.32
C ASP A 37 -22.32 19.60 -0.64
N GLY A 38 -22.59 20.51 0.30
CA GLY A 38 -21.56 21.18 1.11
C GLY A 38 -20.73 20.23 1.98
N TYR A 39 -21.17 18.99 2.18
CA TYR A 39 -20.41 17.94 2.87
C TYR A 39 -19.68 16.99 1.91
N ASP A 40 -19.87 17.17 0.59
CA ASP A 40 -19.22 16.31 -0.40
C ASP A 40 -17.71 16.51 -0.39
N TYR A 41 -16.95 15.44 -0.61
CA TYR A 41 -15.51 15.53 -0.72
C TYR A 41 -14.93 14.57 -1.74
N TRP A 42 -13.79 14.94 -2.33
CA TRP A 42 -13.00 14.07 -3.17
C TRP A 42 -12.05 13.20 -2.32
N CYS A 43 -11.95 11.92 -2.66
CA CYS A 43 -10.94 11.02 -2.12
C CYS A 43 -10.43 10.04 -3.18
N LYS A 44 -9.24 9.49 -2.95
CA LYS A 44 -8.72 8.37 -3.74
C LYS A 44 -9.48 7.07 -3.41
N PRO A 45 -9.55 6.10 -4.33
CA PRO A 45 -10.15 4.79 -4.07
C PRO A 45 -9.52 4.03 -2.89
N ASP A 46 -8.22 4.24 -2.62
CA ASP A 46 -7.47 3.61 -1.53
C ASP A 46 -7.51 4.40 -0.21
N SER A 47 -8.36 5.41 -0.12
CA SER A 47 -8.52 6.23 1.09
C SER A 47 -9.05 5.40 2.26
N THR A 48 -8.47 5.60 3.45
CA THR A 48 -8.97 5.02 4.72
C THR A 48 -10.27 5.64 5.23
N ASP A 49 -10.83 6.59 4.47
CA ASP A 49 -12.08 7.29 4.80
C ASP A 49 -13.30 6.66 4.14
N ILE A 50 -13.13 5.68 3.25
CA ILE A 50 -14.24 5.00 2.58
C ILE A 50 -14.14 3.50 2.79
N HIS A 51 -15.30 2.85 2.83
CA HIS A 51 -15.43 1.42 3.10
C HIS A 51 -16.61 0.83 2.32
N PRO A 52 -16.58 -0.46 1.96
CA PRO A 52 -17.72 -1.11 1.32
C PRO A 52 -18.96 -1.07 2.23
N ALA A 53 -20.14 -1.19 1.62
CA ALA A 53 -21.38 -1.39 2.38
C ALA A 53 -21.24 -2.57 3.35
N MET A 54 -21.82 -2.44 4.55
CA MET A 54 -21.74 -3.39 5.67
C MET A 54 -20.38 -3.49 6.38
N TRP A 55 -19.40 -2.62 6.08
CA TRP A 55 -18.11 -2.65 6.75
C TRP A 55 -18.22 -2.39 8.26
N CYS A 56 -19.04 -1.42 8.67
CA CYS A 56 -19.32 -1.12 10.07
C CYS A 56 -19.88 -2.34 10.81
N ASN A 57 -20.84 -3.04 10.21
CA ASN A 57 -21.41 -4.26 10.78
C ASN A 57 -20.35 -5.34 11.04
N LYS A 58 -19.41 -5.54 10.10
CA LYS A 58 -18.31 -6.51 10.25
C LYS A 58 -17.31 -6.15 11.35
N HIS A 59 -17.15 -4.86 11.65
CA HIS A 59 -16.18 -4.35 12.62
C HIS A 59 -16.80 -3.94 13.95
N ASN A 60 -18.04 -4.36 14.23
CA ASN A 60 -18.79 -3.97 15.44
C ASN A 60 -18.86 -2.44 15.63
N LYS A 61 -18.93 -1.69 14.52
CA LYS A 61 -19.12 -0.24 14.51
C LYS A 61 -20.55 0.12 14.11
N LYS A 62 -20.99 1.31 14.52
CA LYS A 62 -22.30 1.85 14.16
C LYS A 62 -22.18 2.70 12.90
N VAL A 63 -22.95 2.36 11.88
CA VAL A 63 -23.13 3.22 10.71
C VAL A 63 -24.20 4.28 11.01
N THR A 64 -23.94 5.50 10.58
CA THR A 64 -24.87 6.63 10.64
C THR A 64 -25.77 6.57 9.41
N PRO A 65 -27.10 6.48 9.57
CA PRO A 65 -28.01 6.28 8.45
C PRO A 65 -28.15 7.56 7.60
N PRO A 66 -28.77 7.45 6.40
CA PRO A 66 -29.12 8.62 5.60
C PRO A 66 -29.96 9.62 6.39
N LYS A 67 -29.82 10.91 6.08
CA LYS A 67 -30.62 11.95 6.73
C LYS A 67 -32.10 11.69 6.50
N GLY A 68 -32.90 11.75 7.58
CA GLY A 68 -34.34 11.51 7.53
C GLY A 68 -34.75 10.03 7.62
N HIS A 69 -33.79 9.10 7.71
CA HIS A 69 -34.10 7.69 7.99
C HIS A 69 -34.76 7.54 9.37
N VAL A 70 -35.87 6.82 9.43
CA VAL A 70 -36.62 6.56 10.67
C VAL A 70 -36.43 5.11 11.10
N GLY A 71 -36.13 4.90 12.38
CA GLY A 71 -35.93 3.57 12.95
C GLY A 71 -34.52 3.01 12.71
N ASN A 72 -34.39 1.70 12.87
CA ASN A 72 -33.10 1.02 12.73
C ASN A 72 -32.71 0.93 11.25
N PHE A 73 -31.47 1.32 10.94
CA PHE A 73 -30.94 1.20 9.58
C PHE A 73 -30.33 -0.17 9.36
N LEU A 74 -30.72 -0.80 8.25
CA LEU A 74 -30.21 -2.09 7.80
C LEU A 74 -29.84 -1.97 6.33
N TRP A 75 -28.57 -2.26 6.01
CA TRP A 75 -28.06 -2.22 4.63
C TRP A 75 -28.88 -3.10 3.68
N ASN A 76 -29.27 -4.30 4.10
CA ASN A 76 -30.06 -5.21 3.26
C ASN A 76 -31.41 -4.59 2.86
N THR A 77 -32.07 -3.89 3.78
CA THR A 77 -33.33 -3.17 3.48
C THR A 77 -33.07 -1.96 2.59
N TYR A 78 -31.98 -1.23 2.82
CA TYR A 78 -31.63 -0.06 2.00
C TYR A 78 -31.23 -0.42 0.56
N LEU A 79 -30.59 -1.58 0.37
CA LEU A 79 -30.17 -2.10 -0.94
C LEU A 79 -31.25 -2.95 -1.63
N HIS A 80 -32.44 -3.12 -1.04
CA HIS A 80 -33.55 -3.84 -1.67
C HIS A 80 -34.17 -3.06 -2.82
N ASP A 81 -33.97 -1.74 -2.85
CA ASP A 81 -34.36 -0.88 -3.96
C ASP A 81 -33.46 -1.18 -5.18
N PRO A 82 -34.03 -1.57 -6.34
CA PRO A 82 -33.25 -1.94 -7.52
C PRO A 82 -32.41 -0.79 -8.09
N ASP A 83 -32.77 0.47 -7.79
CA ASP A 83 -32.01 1.65 -8.22
C ASP A 83 -30.81 1.92 -7.30
N ILE A 84 -30.76 1.28 -6.14
CA ILE A 84 -29.70 1.45 -5.13
C ILE A 84 -28.73 0.28 -5.20
N ASN A 85 -27.63 0.50 -5.91
CA ASN A 85 -26.57 -0.50 -6.04
C ASN A 85 -25.41 -0.21 -5.08
N PRO A 86 -24.87 -1.22 -4.38
CA PRO A 86 -23.66 -1.06 -3.60
C PRO A 86 -22.48 -0.73 -4.52
N ALA A 87 -21.48 -0.02 -3.99
CA ALA A 87 -20.22 0.19 -4.69
C ALA A 87 -19.54 -1.16 -4.93
N PRO A 88 -19.16 -1.48 -6.19
CA PRO A 88 -18.48 -2.72 -6.51
C PRO A 88 -17.20 -2.89 -5.69
N ALA A 89 -16.90 -4.14 -5.34
CA ALA A 89 -15.71 -4.48 -4.56
C ALA A 89 -14.40 -3.97 -5.19
N HIS A 90 -14.32 -3.92 -6.52
CA HIS A 90 -13.12 -3.46 -7.25
C HIS A 90 -12.80 -1.97 -7.09
N ILE A 91 -13.70 -1.18 -6.50
CA ILE A 91 -13.43 0.21 -6.11
C ILE A 91 -12.59 0.28 -4.82
N PHE A 92 -12.64 -0.77 -3.99
CA PHE A 92 -11.96 -0.83 -2.71
C PHE A 92 -10.67 -1.64 -2.79
N THR A 93 -9.75 -1.35 -1.87
CA THR A 93 -8.57 -2.18 -1.62
C THR A 93 -8.93 -3.48 -0.90
N GLU A 94 -8.08 -4.49 -1.02
CA GLU A 94 -8.25 -5.78 -0.31
C GLU A 94 -8.34 -5.61 1.21
N LEU A 95 -7.61 -4.62 1.76
CA LEU A 95 -7.68 -4.26 3.18
C LEU A 95 -9.08 -3.75 3.56
N GLN A 96 -9.67 -2.89 2.75
CA GLN A 96 -11.03 -2.40 2.97
C GLN A 96 -12.09 -3.51 2.81
N LEU A 97 -11.81 -4.53 2.00
CA LEU A 97 -12.70 -5.68 1.81
C LEU A 97 -12.59 -6.73 2.92
N GLY A 98 -11.57 -6.65 3.79
CA GLY A 98 -11.30 -7.67 4.82
C GLY A 98 -10.92 -9.02 4.21
N VAL A 99 -10.44 -9.02 2.97
CA VAL A 99 -9.90 -10.20 2.30
C VAL A 99 -8.44 -10.32 2.73
N ALA A 100 -8.00 -11.52 3.13
CA ALA A 100 -6.59 -11.78 3.39
C ALA A 100 -5.79 -11.31 2.16
N PRO A 101 -4.75 -10.48 2.31
CA PRO A 101 -4.12 -9.80 1.19
C PRO A 101 -3.76 -10.81 0.10
N SER A 102 -4.42 -10.69 -1.04
CA SER A 102 -4.19 -11.49 -2.23
C SER A 102 -3.55 -10.61 -3.31
N GLY A 103 -2.60 -9.75 -2.93
CA GLY A 103 -1.86 -8.93 -3.90
C GLY A 103 -0.94 -7.87 -3.32
N ASN A 104 0.18 -7.64 -4.01
CA ASN A 104 1.32 -6.74 -3.75
C ASN A 104 1.06 -5.30 -3.28
N ARG A 105 -0.18 -4.79 -3.30
CA ARG A 105 -0.45 -3.34 -3.16
C ARG A 105 -0.17 -2.78 -1.76
N ASN A 106 -0.15 -3.61 -0.72
CA ASN A 106 0.23 -3.18 0.63
C ASN A 106 1.70 -3.43 0.99
N GLN A 107 2.43 -4.29 0.26
CA GLN A 107 3.87 -4.48 0.47
C GLN A 107 4.67 -3.23 0.12
N LEU A 108 4.22 -2.48 -0.89
CA LEU A 108 4.76 -1.14 -1.24
C LEU A 108 4.82 -0.17 -0.07
N ARG A 109 3.86 -0.21 0.87
CA ARG A 109 3.85 0.70 2.02
C ARG A 109 4.98 0.42 3.01
N LEU A 110 5.59 -0.76 2.95
CA LEU A 110 6.71 -1.14 3.82
C LEU A 110 8.06 -0.73 3.23
N PHE A 111 8.13 -0.45 1.93
CA PHE A 111 9.32 0.11 1.29
C PHE A 111 9.35 1.63 1.47
N ARG A 112 10.50 2.16 1.88
CA ARG A 112 10.74 3.60 1.98
C ARG A 112 12.05 3.97 1.30
N VAL A 113 12.08 5.16 0.70
CA VAL A 113 13.31 5.76 0.19
C VAL A 113 14.33 5.83 1.32
N GLY A 114 15.57 5.46 1.03
CA GLY A 114 16.66 5.36 2.00
C GLY A 114 16.77 4.01 2.70
N MET A 115 15.86 3.06 2.50
CA MET A 115 16.04 1.71 3.03
C MET A 115 17.04 0.89 2.22
N ARG A 116 17.69 -0.07 2.88
CA ARG A 116 18.69 -0.97 2.30
C ARG A 116 18.17 -2.40 2.15
N LEU A 117 18.61 -3.04 1.09
CA LEU A 117 18.30 -4.41 0.71
C LEU A 117 19.46 -5.06 -0.05
N GLU A 118 19.32 -6.34 -0.40
CA GLU A 118 20.24 -7.07 -1.28
C GLU A 118 19.61 -7.16 -2.68
N ALA A 119 20.32 -6.73 -3.72
CA ALA A 119 19.77 -6.69 -5.09
C ALA A 119 20.71 -7.32 -6.11
N LYS A 120 20.11 -7.99 -7.11
CA LYS A 120 20.83 -8.53 -8.26
C LYS A 120 21.29 -7.44 -9.21
N ASP A 121 22.56 -7.48 -9.59
CA ASP A 121 23.10 -6.63 -10.65
C ASP A 121 22.62 -7.14 -12.02
N ARG A 122 21.82 -6.33 -12.73
CA ARG A 122 21.32 -6.69 -14.07
C ARG A 122 22.41 -6.65 -15.15
N ALA A 123 23.48 -5.89 -14.93
CA ALA A 123 24.64 -5.89 -15.82
C ALA A 123 25.54 -7.12 -15.59
N ASN A 124 25.57 -7.64 -14.36
CA ASN A 124 26.32 -8.84 -13.99
C ASN A 124 25.43 -9.80 -13.17
N PRO A 125 24.57 -10.61 -13.82
CA PRO A 125 23.55 -11.41 -13.15
C PRO A 125 24.04 -12.44 -12.12
N ALA A 126 25.35 -12.69 -12.05
CA ALA A 126 25.99 -13.54 -11.05
C ALA A 126 26.22 -12.82 -9.70
N LEU A 127 26.04 -11.49 -9.65
CA LEU A 127 26.29 -10.68 -8.46
C LEU A 127 24.98 -10.29 -7.78
N ILE A 128 24.99 -10.43 -6.45
CA ILE A 128 24.06 -9.76 -5.55
C ILE A 128 24.86 -8.73 -4.76
N CYS A 129 24.33 -7.52 -4.65
CA CYS A 129 25.04 -6.36 -4.14
C CYS A 129 24.23 -5.66 -3.05
N VAL A 130 24.94 -4.93 -2.19
CA VAL A 130 24.34 -3.96 -1.27
C VAL A 130 23.68 -2.84 -2.08
N ALA A 131 22.40 -2.60 -1.82
CA ALA A 131 21.61 -1.63 -2.56
C ALA A 131 20.68 -0.81 -1.67
N THR A 132 20.32 0.37 -2.20
CA THR A 132 19.45 1.36 -1.58
C THR A 132 18.25 1.64 -2.48
N ILE A 133 17.08 1.86 -1.87
CA ILE A 133 15.93 2.43 -2.57
C ILE A 133 16.11 3.94 -2.63
N THR A 134 16.43 4.49 -3.81
CA THR A 134 16.68 5.94 -3.97
C THR A 134 15.45 6.71 -4.38
N ASP A 135 14.44 6.05 -4.95
CA ASP A 135 13.17 6.66 -5.33
C ASP A 135 12.04 5.62 -5.36
N ILE A 136 10.80 6.09 -5.23
CA ILE A 136 9.58 5.30 -5.36
C ILE A 136 8.61 6.10 -6.22
N ASN A 137 8.24 5.54 -7.38
CA ASN A 137 7.28 6.16 -8.29
C ASN A 137 6.18 5.17 -8.66
N ASP A 138 4.93 5.61 -8.48
CA ASP A 138 3.73 4.77 -8.53
C ASP A 138 3.86 3.52 -7.65
N ASN A 139 4.20 2.39 -8.28
CA ASN A 139 4.34 1.08 -7.66
C ASN A 139 5.71 0.46 -7.94
N LYS A 140 6.71 1.26 -8.33
CA LYS A 140 8.05 0.78 -8.66
C LYS A 140 9.08 1.35 -7.71
N LEU A 141 10.11 0.55 -7.46
CA LEU A 141 11.26 0.91 -6.64
C LEU A 141 12.43 1.24 -7.57
N LEU A 142 13.12 2.35 -7.33
CA LEU A 142 14.42 2.61 -7.97
C LEU A 142 15.52 2.04 -7.08
N ILE A 143 16.18 1.00 -7.59
CA ILE A 143 17.28 0.31 -6.91
C ILE A 143 18.60 0.95 -7.34
N HIS A 144 19.36 1.41 -6.36
CA HIS A 144 20.71 1.95 -6.52
C HIS A 144 21.75 1.06 -5.83
N PHE A 145 22.91 0.87 -6.45
CA PHE A 145 24.00 0.08 -5.87
C PHE A 145 25.00 0.98 -5.14
N ASP A 146 25.17 0.76 -3.83
CA ASP A 146 25.90 1.69 -2.98
C ASP A 146 27.37 1.84 -3.42
N GLY A 147 27.80 3.08 -3.64
CA GLY A 147 29.14 3.43 -4.11
C GLY A 147 29.35 3.34 -5.63
N TRP A 148 28.37 2.83 -6.38
CA TRP A 148 28.42 2.75 -7.84
C TRP A 148 27.73 3.94 -8.52
N SER A 149 27.97 4.11 -9.82
CA SER A 149 27.29 5.13 -10.63
C SER A 149 25.82 4.75 -10.85
N ASN A 150 24.93 5.75 -10.89
CA ASN A 150 23.50 5.58 -11.17
C ASN A 150 23.17 4.94 -12.53
N ARG A 151 24.16 4.76 -13.42
CA ARG A 151 23.99 4.02 -14.69
C ARG A 151 23.61 2.55 -14.50
N TYR A 152 23.85 2.00 -13.31
CA TYR A 152 23.50 0.63 -12.94
C TYR A 152 22.14 0.55 -12.25
N ASP A 153 21.53 1.69 -11.92
CA ASP A 153 20.24 1.74 -11.25
C ASP A 153 19.15 1.17 -12.16
N TYR A 154 18.15 0.57 -11.56
CA TYR A 154 16.98 0.11 -12.30
C TYR A 154 15.70 0.26 -11.52
N TRP A 155 14.63 0.52 -12.26
CA TRP A 155 13.27 0.38 -11.74
C TRP A 155 12.86 -1.09 -11.73
N CYS A 156 12.26 -1.53 -10.63
CA CYS A 156 11.65 -2.85 -10.54
C CYS A 156 10.32 -2.82 -9.79
N ASP A 157 9.52 -3.85 -10.02
CA ASP A 157 8.34 -4.12 -9.22
C ASP A 157 8.79 -4.69 -7.84
N PRO A 158 8.11 -4.34 -6.74
CA PRO A 158 8.47 -4.75 -5.38
C PRO A 158 8.48 -6.26 -5.14
N ASP A 159 7.83 -7.05 -5.99
CA ASP A 159 7.73 -8.51 -5.92
C ASP A 159 8.69 -9.23 -6.86
N THR A 160 9.58 -8.49 -7.53
CA THR A 160 10.59 -9.10 -8.40
C THR A 160 11.51 -10.04 -7.61
N VAL A 161 11.88 -11.15 -8.22
CA VAL A 161 12.87 -12.09 -7.64
C VAL A 161 14.30 -11.55 -7.63
N ASP A 162 14.53 -10.34 -8.14
CA ASP A 162 15.84 -9.69 -8.20
C ASP A 162 16.21 -8.91 -6.92
N ILE A 163 15.29 -8.76 -5.96
CA ILE A 163 15.55 -8.07 -4.68
C ILE A 163 15.21 -8.97 -3.49
N HIS A 164 16.00 -8.81 -2.42
CA HIS A 164 15.99 -9.70 -1.26
C HIS A 164 16.18 -8.93 0.05
N PRO A 165 15.67 -9.45 1.18
CA PRO A 165 15.95 -8.87 2.49
C PRO A 165 17.44 -9.01 2.85
N ILE A 166 17.89 -8.14 3.74
CA ILE A 166 19.22 -8.22 4.32
C ILE A 166 19.44 -9.58 5.02
N GLY A 167 20.52 -10.26 4.66
CA GLY A 167 20.90 -11.58 5.17
C GLY A 167 20.53 -12.74 4.23
N TRP A 168 19.89 -12.48 3.10
CA TRP A 168 19.53 -13.52 2.12
C TRP A 168 20.76 -14.20 1.51
N CYS A 169 21.77 -13.43 1.09
CA CYS A 169 23.04 -13.98 0.60
C CYS A 169 23.70 -14.88 1.65
N ALA A 170 23.71 -14.45 2.92
CA ALA A 170 24.29 -15.20 4.02
C ALA A 170 23.56 -16.54 4.25
N SER A 171 22.22 -16.56 4.19
CA SER A 171 21.44 -17.79 4.37
C SER A 171 21.65 -18.80 3.22
N LYS A 172 22.02 -18.31 2.05
CA LYS A 172 22.29 -19.10 0.83
C LYS A 172 23.75 -19.50 0.65
N GLY A 173 24.67 -18.99 1.47
CA GLY A 173 26.10 -19.13 1.22
C GLY A 173 26.58 -18.41 -0.05
N ILE A 174 25.82 -17.41 -0.51
CA ILE A 174 26.18 -16.57 -1.66
C ILE A 174 27.03 -15.40 -1.16
N HIS A 175 28.05 -15.03 -1.92
CA HIS A 175 28.89 -13.89 -1.60
C HIS A 175 28.20 -12.57 -1.98
N LEU A 176 27.85 -11.78 -0.96
CA LEU A 176 27.32 -10.43 -1.13
C LEU A 176 28.45 -9.45 -1.51
N GLN A 177 28.24 -8.69 -2.58
CA GLN A 177 29.15 -7.60 -2.96
C GLN A 177 28.92 -6.39 -2.04
N PRO A 178 29.96 -5.94 -1.29
CA PRO A 178 29.84 -4.75 -0.44
C PRO A 178 29.75 -3.47 -1.30
N PRO A 179 29.45 -2.30 -0.69
CA PRO A 179 29.48 -1.03 -1.39
C PRO A 179 30.84 -0.77 -2.06
N HIS A 180 30.82 -0.19 -3.26
CA HIS A 180 32.05 0.12 -3.97
C HIS A 180 32.93 1.08 -3.16
N GLY A 181 34.25 0.84 -3.17
CA GLY A 181 35.21 1.64 -2.40
C GLY A 181 35.21 1.37 -0.89
N ARG A 182 34.40 0.43 -0.38
CA ARG A 182 34.50 0.01 1.03
C ARG A 182 35.78 -0.79 1.26
N HIS A 183 36.52 -0.40 2.29
CA HIS A 183 37.69 -1.13 2.76
C HIS A 183 37.38 -1.91 4.04
N GLY A 184 38.02 -3.07 4.20
CA GLY A 184 37.86 -3.92 5.38
C GLY A 184 36.65 -4.86 5.32
N ARG A 185 36.34 -5.50 6.46
CA ARG A 185 35.25 -6.48 6.56
C ARG A 185 33.90 -5.77 6.55
N PHE A 186 33.02 -6.20 5.65
CA PHE A 186 31.63 -5.75 5.62
C PHE A 186 30.77 -6.58 6.59
N THR A 187 29.95 -5.89 7.38
CA THR A 187 28.77 -6.44 8.05
C THR A 187 27.62 -5.45 7.93
N TRP A 188 26.40 -5.96 7.82
CA TRP A 188 25.22 -5.11 7.67
C TRP A 188 24.99 -4.22 8.88
N GLU A 189 25.23 -4.72 10.09
CA GLU A 189 25.01 -4.00 11.34
C GLU A 189 25.87 -2.73 11.42
N VAL A 190 27.17 -2.88 11.12
CA VAL A 190 28.11 -1.75 11.12
C VAL A 190 27.77 -0.79 9.99
N TYR A 191 27.48 -1.32 8.79
CA TYR A 191 27.19 -0.47 7.64
C TYR A 191 25.93 0.39 7.84
N LEU A 192 24.82 -0.21 8.29
CA LEU A 192 23.57 0.50 8.53
C LEU A 192 23.73 1.58 9.60
N GLN A 193 24.52 1.31 10.65
CA GLN A 193 24.85 2.31 11.67
C GLN A 193 25.68 3.46 11.11
N GLU A 194 26.68 3.18 10.27
CA GLU A 194 27.55 4.19 9.64
C GLU A 194 26.76 5.14 8.73
N VAL A 195 25.81 4.61 7.93
CA VAL A 195 25.04 5.42 6.99
C VAL A 195 23.73 5.97 7.56
N GLY A 196 23.39 5.61 8.80
CA GLY A 196 22.15 6.03 9.46
C GLY A 196 20.89 5.55 8.71
N ALA A 197 20.93 4.33 8.17
CA ALA A 197 19.85 3.79 7.34
C ALA A 197 19.21 2.55 7.96
N GLU A 198 17.97 2.28 7.56
CA GLU A 198 17.22 1.11 7.99
C GLU A 198 17.24 0.02 6.93
N ARG A 199 17.13 -1.24 7.36
CA ARG A 199 16.82 -2.35 6.47
C ARG A 199 15.36 -2.25 6.00
N VAL A 200 15.07 -2.71 4.79
CA VAL A 200 13.69 -3.02 4.43
C VAL A 200 13.19 -4.15 5.36
N PRO A 201 12.00 -4.04 5.97
CA PRO A 201 11.46 -5.08 6.83
C PRO A 201 11.15 -6.35 6.03
N ASP A 202 11.41 -7.52 6.61
CA ASP A 202 11.28 -8.81 5.92
C ASP A 202 9.85 -9.07 5.44
N GLU A 203 8.85 -8.50 6.12
CA GLU A 203 7.43 -8.58 5.77
C GLU A 203 7.09 -7.84 4.47
N ALA A 204 7.96 -6.93 4.01
CA ALA A 204 7.82 -6.26 2.72
C ALA A 204 8.04 -7.23 1.55
N PHE A 205 8.80 -8.30 1.76
CA PHE A 205 9.18 -9.24 0.71
C PHE A 205 8.20 -10.42 0.62
N THR A 206 7.94 -10.86 -0.61
CA THR A 206 7.21 -12.09 -0.89
C THR A 206 7.95 -13.32 -0.34
N PRO A 207 7.26 -14.46 -0.15
CA PRO A 207 7.94 -15.71 0.22
C PRO A 207 9.07 -16.09 -0.74
N ALA A 208 8.91 -15.85 -2.05
CA ALA A 208 9.92 -16.19 -3.05
C ALA A 208 11.21 -15.37 -2.90
N GLN A 209 11.10 -14.10 -2.49
CA GLN A 209 12.26 -13.22 -2.28
C GLN A 209 13.02 -13.54 -0.98
N ARG A 210 12.37 -14.23 -0.02
CA ARG A 210 12.98 -14.65 1.26
C ARG A 210 13.57 -16.05 1.20
N GLN A 211 13.10 -16.87 0.26
CA GLN A 211 13.46 -18.29 0.15
C GLN A 211 14.81 -18.51 -0.47
#